data_AF-A0A2E7UEG0-F1
#
_entry.id   AF-A0A2E7UEG0-F1
#
_cell.length_a   1.000
_cell.length_b   1.000
_cell.length_c   1.000
_cell.angle_alpha   90.00
_cell.angle_beta   90.00
_cell.angle_gamma   90.00
#
_symmetry.space_group_name_H-M   'P 1'
#
loop_
_entity.id
_entity.type
_entity.pdbx_description
1 polymer ?
#
loop_
_entity_poly.entity_id
_entity_poly.type
_entity_poly.pdbx_seq_one_letter_code
_entity_poly.pdbx_strand_id
1 'polypeptide(L)'
;MGLALVATSFTAPAEANPFKRLKNKVEEVKKEVQEVEEAADAVGDMVDVVSGDRRAGGPVIGSNGPTTRTRYPKTASHGDWKGRAPAAPAKYASMTKCANLNLGNAFVAKVGEYSFSEGLNTETRRGLIEREPVQPSGCTLPGVGSGDVIYVEVDRAGFNTHEYNMQCVSFDGSQQLARDWVPPTNNYTGQDVMLHAGNNLGYEPTATGSNSTRSGEYDKWLKSRGREMITFNMPYLHTDKGGTDFYCQYYNDKTGKSAVAFTYRRSPVGHP
;
A
#
# COMPACT_ATOMS: atom_id res chain seq x y z
N MET A 1 78.00 -20.20 -9.20
CA MET A 1 76.87 -19.34 -9.62
C MET A 1 75.92 -20.26 -10.38
N GLY A 2 74.89 -20.83 -9.74
CA GLY A 2 73.55 -20.25 -9.54
C GLY A 2 72.65 -20.69 -10.71
N LEU A 3 71.44 -21.22 -10.60
CA LEU A 3 70.44 -21.31 -9.54
C LEU A 3 69.54 -22.54 -9.84
N ALA A 4 68.98 -23.15 -8.80
CA ALA A 4 67.99 -24.23 -8.89
C ALA A 4 66.60 -23.70 -9.28
N LEU A 5 65.88 -24.41 -10.15
CA LEU A 5 64.47 -24.18 -10.47
C LEU A 5 63.58 -24.93 -9.48
N VAL A 6 62.95 -24.18 -8.57
CA VAL A 6 61.93 -24.65 -7.64
C VAL A 6 60.57 -24.66 -8.37
N ALA A 7 59.95 -25.83 -8.45
CA ALA A 7 58.55 -25.95 -8.85
C ALA A 7 57.66 -25.64 -7.64
N THR A 8 56.99 -24.48 -7.64
CA THR A 8 55.93 -24.14 -6.69
C THR A 8 54.57 -24.50 -7.29
N SER A 9 53.98 -25.58 -6.78
CA SER A 9 52.57 -25.87 -6.89
C SER A 9 51.77 -24.82 -6.13
N PHE A 10 51.07 -23.93 -6.85
CA PHE A 10 50.03 -23.09 -6.26
C PHE A 10 48.76 -23.92 -6.09
N THR A 11 48.50 -24.37 -4.86
CA THR A 11 47.16 -24.75 -4.42
C THR A 11 46.33 -23.48 -4.25
N ALA A 12 45.39 -23.26 -5.18
CA ALA A 12 44.34 -22.26 -4.99
C ALA A 12 43.42 -22.72 -3.83
N PRO A 13 43.04 -21.83 -2.90
CA PRO A 13 42.12 -22.20 -1.84
C PRO A 13 40.75 -22.53 -2.45
N ALA A 14 40.14 -23.61 -1.98
CA ALA A 14 38.76 -23.96 -2.30
C ALA A 14 37.84 -22.77 -1.96
N GLU A 15 37.33 -22.09 -2.98
CA GLU A 15 36.29 -21.09 -2.82
C GLU A 15 35.08 -21.75 -2.17
N ALA A 16 34.83 -21.40 -0.91
CA ALA A 16 33.60 -21.73 -0.22
C ALA A 16 32.44 -21.12 -1.01
N ASN A 17 31.71 -22.00 -1.71
CA ASN A 17 30.64 -21.70 -2.65
C ASN A 17 29.73 -20.54 -2.14
N PRO A 18 29.85 -19.32 -2.71
CA PRO A 18 29.15 -18.13 -2.21
C PRO A 18 27.62 -18.27 -2.28
N PHE A 19 27.12 -19.16 -3.14
CA PHE A 19 25.69 -19.49 -3.23
C PHE A 19 25.15 -20.24 -2.01
N LYS A 20 26.00 -21.00 -1.28
CA LYS A 20 25.55 -21.71 -0.07
C LYS A 20 25.38 -20.76 1.12
N ARG A 21 26.27 -19.76 1.25
CA ARG A 21 26.10 -18.67 2.23
C ARG A 21 24.89 -17.79 1.90
N LEU A 22 24.65 -17.49 0.62
CA LEU A 22 23.45 -16.76 0.21
C LEU A 22 22.17 -17.55 0.53
N LYS A 23 22.15 -18.85 0.24
CA LYS A 23 20.98 -19.71 0.51
C LYS A 23 20.69 -19.81 2.01
N ASN A 24 21.72 -19.96 2.85
CA ASN A 24 21.53 -19.98 4.30
C ASN A 24 21.03 -18.63 4.82
N LYS A 25 21.54 -17.50 4.31
CA LYS A 25 21.03 -16.17 4.68
C LYS A 25 19.60 -15.94 4.22
N VAL A 26 19.20 -16.45 3.04
CA VAL A 26 17.80 -16.36 2.56
C VAL A 26 16.86 -17.17 3.44
N GLU A 27 17.27 -18.37 3.87
CA GLU A 27 16.46 -19.19 4.78
C GLU A 27 16.42 -18.61 6.21
N GLU A 28 17.50 -18.00 6.68
CA GLU A 28 17.54 -17.28 7.96
C GLU A 28 16.65 -16.03 7.94
N VAL A 29 16.68 -15.24 6.85
CA VAL A 29 15.78 -14.10 6.64
C VAL A 29 14.32 -14.55 6.51
N LYS A 30 14.03 -15.67 5.83
CA LYS A 30 12.66 -16.21 5.79
C LYS A 30 12.17 -16.61 7.17
N LYS A 31 13.03 -17.23 7.98
CA LYS A 31 12.68 -17.62 9.35
C LYS A 31 12.47 -16.40 10.25
N GLU A 32 13.30 -15.37 10.13
CA GLU A 32 13.10 -14.10 10.84
C GLU A 32 11.81 -13.38 10.38
N VAL A 33 11.47 -13.41 9.10
CA VAL A 33 10.20 -12.84 8.59
C VAL A 33 8.99 -13.62 9.13
N GLN A 34 9.10 -14.95 9.21
CA GLN A 34 8.04 -15.80 9.73
C GLN A 34 7.86 -15.65 11.24
N GLU A 35 8.95 -15.54 12.01
CA GLU A 35 8.92 -15.22 13.45
C GLU A 35 8.41 -13.79 13.71
N VAL A 36 8.65 -12.84 12.80
CA VAL A 36 8.06 -11.48 12.87
C VAL A 36 6.58 -11.46 12.48
N GLU A 37 6.12 -12.32 11.57
CA GLU A 37 4.69 -12.49 11.27
C GLU A 37 3.95 -13.14 12.44
N GLU A 38 4.51 -14.20 13.04
CA GLU A 38 3.95 -14.82 14.25
C GLU A 38 3.97 -13.87 15.46
N ALA A 39 5.01 -13.03 15.59
CA ALA A 39 5.06 -11.97 16.60
C ALA A 39 4.08 -10.82 16.29
N ALA A 40 3.82 -10.51 15.02
CA ALA A 40 2.83 -9.49 14.64
C ALA A 40 1.39 -9.97 14.92
N ASP A 41 1.12 -11.26 14.75
CA ASP A 41 -0.15 -11.87 15.14
C ASP A 41 -0.30 -11.93 16.67
N ALA A 42 0.79 -12.13 17.43
CA ALA A 42 0.78 -12.09 18.89
C ALA A 42 0.68 -10.67 19.51
N VAL A 43 1.13 -9.63 18.81
CA VAL A 43 1.02 -8.22 19.27
C VAL A 43 -0.38 -7.65 19.03
N GLY A 44 -1.16 -8.25 18.13
CA GLY A 44 -2.58 -7.92 17.92
C GLY A 44 -3.45 -8.09 19.18
N ASP A 45 -3.05 -8.97 20.10
CA ASP A 45 -3.78 -9.31 21.34
C ASP A 45 -3.35 -8.50 22.59
N MET A 46 -2.37 -7.59 22.49
CA MET A 46 -1.83 -6.86 23.65
C MET A 46 -2.12 -5.35 23.68
N VAL A 47 -2.78 -4.79 22.66
CA VAL A 47 -3.02 -3.33 22.57
C VAL A 47 -4.34 -2.89 23.22
N ASP A 48 -5.16 -3.83 23.72
CA ASP A 48 -6.52 -3.53 24.24
C ASP A 48 -6.60 -3.16 25.75
N VAL A 49 -5.49 -2.81 26.41
CA VAL A 49 -5.47 -2.59 27.88
C VAL A 49 -4.93 -1.22 28.36
N VAL A 50 -4.55 -0.28 27.49
CA VAL A 50 -4.20 1.08 27.97
C VAL A 50 -4.83 2.16 27.09
N SER A 51 -6.09 2.47 27.39
CA SER A 51 -6.70 3.76 27.04
C SER A 51 -7.50 4.26 28.24
N GLY A 52 -6.79 4.49 29.34
CA GLY A 52 -7.29 5.13 30.55
C GLY A 52 -6.35 6.23 31.01
N ASP A 53 -6.92 7.41 31.27
CA ASP A 53 -6.37 8.60 31.96
C ASP A 53 -5.58 9.68 31.19
N ARG A 54 -6.31 10.77 30.88
CA ARG A 54 -6.18 12.14 31.44
C ARG A 54 -4.78 12.82 31.49
N ARG A 55 -4.62 13.94 30.75
CA ARG A 55 -4.69 15.37 31.21
C ARG A 55 -3.93 16.36 30.32
N ALA A 56 -4.44 17.59 30.37
CA ALA A 56 -4.02 18.86 29.75
C ALA A 56 -2.56 19.29 29.94
N GLY A 57 -2.07 20.12 29.00
CA GLY A 57 -1.13 21.22 29.30
C GLY A 57 0.01 21.46 28.29
N GLY A 58 -0.08 22.56 27.52
CA GLY A 58 1.02 23.46 27.12
C GLY A 58 2.17 22.97 26.20
N PRO A 59 2.83 23.89 25.45
CA PRO A 59 3.70 23.54 24.34
C PRO A 59 5.15 23.26 24.78
N VAL A 60 5.76 22.20 24.24
CA VAL A 60 7.21 21.96 24.34
C VAL A 60 7.79 21.91 22.95
N ILE A 61 8.50 22.97 22.59
CA ILE A 61 9.42 23.02 21.45
C ILE A 61 10.64 22.15 21.82
N GLY A 62 10.85 21.07 21.08
CA GLY A 62 12.01 20.21 21.23
C GLY A 62 12.29 19.48 19.93
N SER A 63 13.30 19.97 19.20
CA SER A 63 13.87 19.32 18.02
C SER A 63 14.38 17.92 18.40
N ASN A 64 13.89 16.87 17.74
CA ASN A 64 14.62 15.63 17.45
C ASN A 64 13.88 14.88 16.34
N GLY A 65 14.63 14.47 15.31
CA GLY A 65 14.11 14.01 14.02
C GLY A 65 13.25 12.75 14.08
N PRO A 66 12.41 12.48 13.06
CA PRO A 66 11.51 11.34 13.10
C PRO A 66 12.22 10.07 12.61
N THR A 67 12.92 9.39 13.53
CA THR A 67 13.12 7.93 13.43
C THR A 67 11.91 7.25 14.07
N THR A 68 10.83 7.12 13.32
CA THR A 68 9.70 6.25 13.68
C THR A 68 9.08 5.70 12.39
N ARG A 69 9.41 4.43 12.10
CA ARG A 69 8.73 3.60 11.10
C ARG A 69 7.36 3.24 11.65
N THR A 70 6.38 4.12 11.50
CA THR A 70 4.97 3.76 11.73
C THR A 70 4.42 3.14 10.44
N ARG A 71 3.82 1.94 10.52
CA ARG A 71 2.99 1.34 9.43
C ARG A 71 1.69 2.12 9.18
N TYR A 72 1.61 3.37 9.63
CA TYR A 72 0.43 4.22 9.55
C TYR A 72 0.59 5.23 8.40
N PRO A 73 -0.43 5.40 7.55
CA PRO A 73 -0.46 6.53 6.63
C PRO A 73 -0.43 7.83 7.42
N LYS A 74 0.62 8.63 7.23
CA LYS A 74 0.66 10.01 7.73
C LYS A 74 -0.28 10.82 6.84
N THR A 75 -1.38 11.33 7.38
CA THR A 75 -2.28 12.27 6.67
C THR A 75 -1.63 13.65 6.61
N ALA A 76 -1.45 14.23 5.42
CA ALA A 76 -1.06 15.64 5.30
C ALA A 76 -2.29 16.55 5.42
N SER A 77 -2.05 17.74 5.95
CA SER A 77 -3.01 18.86 5.96
C SER A 77 -3.46 19.23 4.54
N HIS A 78 -4.75 19.54 4.39
CA HIS A 78 -5.44 19.90 3.14
C HIS A 78 -4.97 21.22 2.48
N GLY A 79 -3.97 21.93 3.03
CA GLY A 79 -3.65 23.31 2.64
C GLY A 79 -3.10 23.52 1.23
N ASP A 80 -2.21 22.64 0.74
CA ASP A 80 -1.32 22.97 -0.41
C ASP A 80 -1.26 21.91 -1.54
N TRP A 81 -2.11 20.88 -1.50
CA TRP A 81 -2.22 19.85 -2.55
C TRP A 81 -2.77 20.39 -3.88
N LYS A 82 -2.10 20.06 -5.00
CA LYS A 82 -2.52 20.45 -6.37
C LYS A 82 -3.68 19.61 -6.93
N GLY A 83 -4.53 19.06 -6.06
CA GLY A 83 -5.64 18.18 -6.45
C GLY A 83 -5.18 16.87 -7.10
N ARG A 84 -6.08 16.24 -7.88
CA ARG A 84 -5.84 14.97 -8.57
C ARG A 84 -5.05 15.16 -9.87
N ALA A 85 -4.34 14.12 -10.31
CA ALA A 85 -3.69 14.13 -11.63
C ALA A 85 -4.73 14.27 -12.76
N PRO A 86 -4.35 14.87 -13.90
CA PRO A 86 -5.20 14.89 -15.08
C PRO A 86 -5.24 13.50 -15.74
N ALA A 87 -6.03 13.38 -16.80
CA ALA A 87 -6.11 12.16 -17.59
C ALA A 87 -4.73 11.74 -18.14
N ALA A 88 -4.57 10.43 -18.35
CA ALA A 88 -3.31 9.87 -18.84
C ALA A 88 -2.95 10.43 -20.23
N PRO A 89 -1.69 10.82 -20.47
CA PRO A 89 -1.21 11.15 -21.80
C PRO A 89 -1.48 10.01 -22.78
N ALA A 90 -1.87 10.33 -24.01
CA ALA A 90 -2.26 9.35 -25.03
C ALA A 90 -1.20 8.25 -25.24
N LYS A 91 0.09 8.59 -25.13
CA LYS A 91 1.19 7.62 -25.22
C LYS A 91 1.03 6.47 -24.23
N TYR A 92 0.72 6.75 -22.96
CA TYR A 92 0.59 5.72 -21.93
C TYR A 92 -0.72 4.96 -22.05
N ALA A 93 -1.82 5.66 -22.37
CA ALA A 93 -3.10 5.00 -22.64
C ALA A 93 -2.98 3.97 -23.79
N SER A 94 -2.28 4.32 -24.87
CA SER A 94 -2.08 3.44 -26.04
C SER A 94 -1.18 2.24 -25.77
N MET A 95 -0.24 2.35 -24.83
CA MET A 95 0.68 1.27 -24.48
C MET A 95 0.10 0.30 -23.45
N THR A 96 -0.96 0.69 -22.75
CA THR A 96 -1.52 -0.09 -21.64
C THR A 96 -2.36 -1.24 -22.17
N LYS A 97 -2.02 -2.46 -21.75
CA LYS A 97 -2.75 -3.69 -22.09
C LYS A 97 -3.42 -4.22 -20.84
N CYS A 98 -4.72 -4.44 -20.87
CA CYS A 98 -5.44 -4.93 -19.70
C CYS A 98 -5.35 -6.45 -19.57
N ALA A 99 -5.23 -6.91 -18.32
CA ALA A 99 -5.28 -8.33 -17.95
C ALA A 99 -6.71 -8.92 -18.05
N ASN A 100 -7.72 -8.07 -18.26
CA ASN A 100 -9.14 -8.44 -18.37
C ASN A 100 -9.66 -9.18 -17.13
N LEU A 101 -9.33 -8.69 -15.93
CA LEU A 101 -9.76 -9.24 -14.65
C LEU A 101 -11.19 -8.82 -14.24
N ASN A 102 -12.01 -8.39 -15.21
CA ASN A 102 -13.38 -7.92 -15.01
C ASN A 102 -13.55 -7.00 -13.80
N LEU A 103 -12.92 -5.82 -13.85
CA LEU A 103 -12.98 -4.83 -12.76
C LEU A 103 -14.44 -4.58 -12.36
N GLY A 104 -14.70 -4.69 -11.07
CA GLY A 104 -16.01 -4.55 -10.45
C GLY A 104 -16.17 -3.22 -9.74
N ASN A 105 -16.73 -3.27 -8.53
CA ASN A 105 -16.88 -2.09 -7.67
C ASN A 105 -15.54 -1.36 -7.52
N ALA A 106 -15.53 -0.06 -7.80
CA ALA A 106 -14.36 0.78 -7.69
C ALA A 106 -14.74 2.15 -7.15
N PHE A 107 -13.91 2.68 -6.26
CA PHE A 107 -14.09 4.03 -5.73
C PHE A 107 -12.74 4.66 -5.37
N VAL A 108 -12.74 5.98 -5.33
CA VAL A 108 -11.70 6.76 -4.66
C VAL A 108 -12.25 7.15 -3.29
N ALA A 109 -11.48 6.96 -2.24
CA ALA A 109 -11.86 7.26 -0.87
C ALA A 109 -10.79 8.08 -0.15
N LYS A 110 -11.16 8.57 1.02
CA LYS A 110 -10.25 9.16 2.00
C LYS A 110 -10.19 8.29 3.25
N VAL A 111 -9.06 8.33 3.94
CA VAL A 111 -9.02 7.81 5.31
C VAL A 111 -9.58 8.86 6.24
N GLY A 112 -10.59 8.48 7.01
CA GLY A 112 -11.16 9.37 8.00
C GLY A 112 -11.80 8.62 9.15
N GLU A 113 -12.35 9.40 10.06
CA GLU A 113 -13.05 8.91 11.25
C GLU A 113 -14.55 8.82 10.98
N TYR A 114 -15.17 7.80 11.57
CA TYR A 114 -16.61 7.62 11.61
C TYR A 114 -17.01 7.20 13.02
N SER A 115 -18.27 7.42 13.38
CA SER A 115 -18.79 7.01 14.68
C SER A 115 -19.94 6.01 14.53
N PHE A 116 -20.14 5.22 15.57
CA PHE A 116 -21.29 4.34 15.72
C PHE A 116 -21.65 4.26 17.21
N SER A 117 -22.90 3.95 17.50
CA SER A 117 -23.39 3.84 18.88
C SER A 117 -23.84 2.41 19.18
N GLU A 118 -23.41 1.88 20.32
CA GLU A 118 -23.88 0.61 20.88
C GLU A 118 -24.52 0.90 22.24
N GLY A 119 -25.86 0.89 22.26
CA GLY A 119 -26.62 1.34 23.43
C GLY A 119 -26.39 2.83 23.70
N LEU A 120 -25.86 3.14 24.89
CA LEU A 120 -25.51 4.51 25.30
C LEU A 120 -24.05 4.88 25.00
N ASN A 121 -23.24 3.91 24.55
CA ASN A 121 -21.84 4.15 24.22
C ASN A 121 -21.72 4.63 22.76
N THR A 122 -20.87 5.63 22.51
CA THR A 122 -20.52 6.06 21.16
C THR A 122 -19.02 5.94 20.98
N GLU A 123 -18.63 5.19 19.96
CA GLU A 123 -17.23 4.97 19.61
C GLU A 123 -16.90 5.64 18.28
N THR A 124 -15.66 6.11 18.18
CA THR A 124 -15.08 6.59 16.92
C THR A 124 -14.05 5.60 16.42
N ARG A 125 -14.14 5.22 15.15
CA ARG A 125 -13.19 4.33 14.46
C ARG A 125 -12.73 4.98 13.17
N ARG A 126 -11.65 4.44 12.60
CA ARG A 126 -11.12 4.87 11.30
C ARG A 126 -11.53 3.90 10.19
N GLY A 127 -11.70 4.42 8.99
CA GLY A 127 -11.98 3.62 7.79
C GLY A 127 -11.82 4.44 6.50
N LEU A 128 -12.13 3.79 5.37
CA LEU A 128 -12.26 4.43 4.06
C LEU A 128 -13.66 5.04 3.94
N ILE A 129 -13.68 6.37 3.96
CA ILE A 129 -14.87 7.21 3.91
C ILE A 129 -14.83 8.14 2.69
N GLU A 130 -15.85 8.98 2.52
CA GLU A 130 -15.97 9.89 1.37
C GLU A 130 -15.79 9.15 0.03
N ARG A 131 -16.44 7.98 -0.07
CA ARG A 131 -16.32 7.09 -1.23
C ARG A 131 -16.98 7.74 -2.45
N GLU A 132 -16.16 8.07 -3.43
CA GLU A 132 -16.58 8.52 -4.74
C GLU A 132 -16.52 7.33 -5.71
N PRO A 133 -17.65 6.81 -6.19
CA PRO A 133 -17.66 5.73 -7.17
C PRO A 133 -16.93 6.15 -8.45
N VAL A 134 -16.11 5.26 -8.99
CA VAL A 134 -15.39 5.51 -10.24
C VAL A 134 -15.64 4.39 -11.23
N GLN A 135 -15.77 4.75 -12.51
CA GLN A 135 -15.92 3.78 -13.58
C GLN A 135 -14.57 3.63 -14.31
N PRO A 136 -13.94 2.44 -14.28
CA PRO A 136 -12.74 2.19 -15.06
C PRO A 136 -13.02 2.25 -16.57
N SER A 137 -12.11 2.86 -17.33
CA SER A 137 -12.06 2.71 -18.79
C SER A 137 -11.11 1.56 -19.12
N GLY A 138 -11.66 0.37 -19.34
CA GLY A 138 -10.87 -0.85 -19.38
C GLY A 138 -10.30 -1.17 -18.00
N CYS A 139 -8.97 -1.16 -17.87
CA CYS A 139 -8.26 -1.31 -16.59
C CYS A 139 -7.72 0.02 -16.04
N THR A 140 -8.03 1.15 -16.70
CA THR A 140 -7.52 2.47 -16.30
C THR A 140 -8.56 3.20 -15.45
N LEU A 141 -8.17 3.57 -14.24
CA LEU A 141 -8.92 4.36 -13.29
C LEU A 141 -8.64 5.86 -13.45
N PRO A 142 -9.52 6.74 -12.93
CA PRO A 142 -9.29 8.18 -12.98
C PRO A 142 -8.03 8.59 -12.19
N GLY A 143 -7.61 9.83 -12.42
CA GLY A 143 -6.49 10.39 -11.71
C GLY A 143 -6.77 10.60 -10.23
N VAL A 144 -5.75 10.37 -9.41
CA VAL A 144 -5.80 10.53 -7.96
C VAL A 144 -4.70 11.45 -7.47
N GLY A 145 -4.92 12.06 -6.31
CA GLY A 145 -3.98 12.95 -5.65
C GLY A 145 -3.42 12.34 -4.37
N SER A 146 -2.51 13.07 -3.73
CA SER A 146 -2.01 12.68 -2.41
C SER A 146 -3.14 12.58 -1.38
N GLY A 147 -3.13 11.50 -0.59
CA GLY A 147 -4.16 11.19 0.40
C GLY A 147 -5.42 10.53 -0.13
N ASP A 148 -5.56 10.38 -1.46
CA ASP A 148 -6.57 9.50 -2.02
C ASP A 148 -6.19 8.03 -1.81
N VAL A 149 -7.21 7.19 -1.66
CA VAL A 149 -7.10 5.74 -1.67
C VAL A 149 -7.93 5.23 -2.83
N ILE A 150 -7.30 4.49 -3.74
CA ILE A 150 -8.04 3.73 -4.75
C ILE A 150 -8.45 2.40 -4.13
N TYR A 151 -9.73 2.05 -4.30
CA TYR A 151 -10.26 0.71 -4.10
C TYR A 151 -10.81 0.19 -5.42
N VAL A 152 -10.53 -1.08 -5.74
CA VAL A 152 -11.13 -1.76 -6.89
C VAL A 152 -11.26 -3.26 -6.63
N GLU A 153 -12.40 -3.82 -7.02
CA GLU A 153 -12.61 -5.27 -7.05
C GLU A 153 -12.18 -5.86 -8.39
N VAL A 154 -11.59 -7.05 -8.37
CA VAL A 154 -11.24 -7.85 -9.55
C VAL A 154 -11.73 -9.28 -9.39
N ASP A 155 -11.80 -10.04 -10.48
CA ASP A 155 -12.08 -11.47 -10.43
C ASP A 155 -10.96 -12.23 -9.73
N ARG A 156 -11.34 -12.92 -8.65
CA ARG A 156 -10.40 -13.68 -7.82
C ARG A 156 -9.73 -14.83 -8.59
N ALA A 157 -10.48 -15.51 -9.46
CA ALA A 157 -9.99 -16.70 -10.17
C ALA A 157 -8.80 -16.40 -11.10
N GLY A 158 -8.69 -15.18 -11.62
CA GLY A 158 -7.64 -14.75 -12.55
C GLY A 158 -6.55 -13.88 -11.93
N PHE A 159 -6.64 -13.58 -10.63
CA PHE A 159 -5.77 -12.62 -9.97
C PHE A 159 -4.88 -13.30 -8.92
N ASN A 160 -3.56 -13.16 -9.10
CA ASN A 160 -2.56 -13.55 -8.12
C ASN A 160 -1.68 -12.33 -7.79
N THR A 161 -1.84 -11.77 -6.59
CA THR A 161 -1.14 -10.54 -6.18
C THR A 161 0.38 -10.62 -6.30
N HIS A 162 0.98 -11.81 -6.22
CA HIS A 162 2.43 -11.98 -6.29
C HIS A 162 3.01 -11.86 -7.70
N GLU A 163 2.15 -11.86 -8.72
CA GLU A 163 2.59 -11.74 -10.11
C GLU A 163 2.57 -10.30 -10.64
N TYR A 164 2.06 -9.35 -9.86
CA TYR A 164 1.89 -7.97 -10.28
C TYR A 164 2.83 -7.04 -9.52
N ASN A 165 3.41 -6.09 -10.25
CA ASN A 165 4.34 -5.10 -9.74
C ASN A 165 3.85 -3.71 -10.09
N MET A 166 4.09 -2.75 -9.20
CA MET A 166 3.77 -1.35 -9.47
C MET A 166 4.91 -0.68 -10.23
N GLN A 167 4.59 0.00 -11.32
CA GLN A 167 5.49 0.87 -12.06
C GLN A 167 4.83 2.23 -12.30
N CYS A 168 5.54 3.30 -11.99
CA CYS A 168 5.07 4.67 -12.23
C CYS A 168 6.12 5.46 -12.99
N VAL A 169 5.72 6.11 -14.08
CA VAL A 169 6.57 6.96 -14.93
C VAL A 169 5.95 8.34 -15.05
N SER A 170 6.75 9.40 -14.95
CA SER A 170 6.27 10.78 -15.08
C SER A 170 5.69 11.03 -16.47
N PHE A 171 4.79 12.01 -16.56
CA PHE A 171 4.11 12.34 -17.81
C PHE A 171 5.06 12.73 -18.94
N ASP A 172 6.13 13.45 -18.63
CA ASP A 172 7.20 13.80 -19.57
C ASP A 172 8.15 12.63 -19.89
N GLY A 173 8.13 11.56 -19.08
CA GLY A 173 9.02 10.40 -19.21
C GLY A 173 10.42 10.59 -18.61
N SER A 174 10.66 11.71 -17.92
CA SER A 174 11.98 12.02 -17.33
C SER A 174 12.28 11.23 -16.06
N GLN A 175 11.24 10.67 -15.40
CA GLN A 175 11.36 10.00 -14.12
C GLN A 175 10.57 8.69 -14.09
N GLN A 176 11.22 7.61 -13.67
CA GLN A 176 10.56 6.40 -13.18
C GLN A 176 10.72 6.35 -11.65
N LEU A 177 9.63 6.12 -10.93
CA LEU A 177 9.69 5.95 -9.49
C LEU A 177 10.37 4.60 -9.18
N ALA A 178 11.35 4.64 -8.28
CA ALA A 178 11.90 3.41 -7.72
C ALA A 178 10.83 2.71 -6.86
N ARG A 179 10.98 1.39 -6.70
CA ARG A 179 9.99 0.52 -6.06
C ARG A 179 9.54 1.01 -4.68
N ASP A 180 10.43 1.61 -3.90
CA ASP A 180 10.10 2.07 -2.54
C ASP A 180 9.31 3.39 -2.51
N TRP A 181 9.14 4.03 -3.68
CA TRP A 181 8.45 5.31 -3.84
C TRP A 181 7.16 5.24 -4.66
N VAL A 182 6.84 4.06 -5.21
CA VAL A 182 5.53 3.85 -5.84
C VAL A 182 4.44 3.72 -4.78
N PRO A 183 3.16 4.01 -5.11
CA PRO A 183 2.03 3.74 -4.24
C PRO A 183 2.06 2.31 -3.68
N PRO A 184 2.04 2.11 -2.35
CA PRO A 184 1.94 0.77 -1.79
C PRO A 184 0.59 0.16 -2.17
N THR A 185 0.62 -1.16 -2.40
CA THR A 185 -0.54 -1.95 -2.78
C THR A 185 -1.09 -2.69 -1.56
N ASN A 186 -2.40 -2.85 -1.47
CA ASN A 186 -3.10 -3.64 -0.45
C ASN A 186 -2.76 -3.23 1.00
N ASN A 187 -2.50 -1.95 1.21
CA ASN A 187 -2.16 -1.41 2.53
C ASN A 187 -3.40 -1.01 3.36
N TYR A 188 -4.60 -1.21 2.81
CA TYR A 188 -5.87 -1.16 3.51
C TYR A 188 -6.55 -2.52 3.42
N THR A 189 -7.13 -2.97 4.52
CA THR A 189 -7.71 -4.30 4.69
C THR A 189 -9.23 -4.23 4.86
N GLY A 190 -9.87 -5.40 5.03
CA GLY A 190 -11.33 -5.48 5.06
C GLY A 190 -11.97 -4.60 6.14
N GLN A 191 -11.33 -4.43 7.30
CA GLN A 191 -11.81 -3.53 8.37
C GLN A 191 -11.94 -2.07 7.96
N ASP A 192 -11.14 -1.63 6.98
CA ASP A 192 -11.13 -0.24 6.52
C ASP A 192 -12.29 0.00 5.54
N VAL A 193 -12.76 -1.07 4.87
CA VAL A 193 -13.85 -1.00 3.89
C VAL A 193 -15.19 -1.41 4.49
N MET A 194 -15.25 -2.48 5.26
CA MET A 194 -16.43 -2.92 6.00
C MET A 194 -16.49 -2.20 7.34
N LEU A 195 -17.22 -1.09 7.37
CA LEU A 195 -17.37 -0.30 8.58
C LEU A 195 -18.23 -1.02 9.60
N HIS A 196 -18.18 -0.54 10.84
CA HIS A 196 -19.03 -1.08 11.89
C HIS A 196 -20.52 -0.93 11.54
N ALA A 197 -21.33 -1.91 11.91
CA ALA A 197 -22.78 -1.82 11.79
C ALA A 197 -23.31 -0.63 12.62
N GLY A 198 -24.28 0.11 12.07
CA GLY A 198 -24.78 1.34 12.70
C GLY A 198 -23.82 2.53 12.61
N ASN A 199 -22.84 2.50 11.70
CA ASN A 199 -22.01 3.66 11.39
C ASN A 199 -22.88 4.84 10.94
N ASN A 200 -22.49 6.05 11.37
CA ASN A 200 -23.19 7.29 11.07
C ASN A 200 -23.11 7.73 9.59
N LEU A 201 -22.34 7.03 8.77
CA LEU A 201 -22.15 7.35 7.35
C LEU A 201 -23.06 6.52 6.43
N GLY A 202 -23.73 5.50 6.95
CA GLY A 202 -24.66 4.65 6.19
C GLY A 202 -23.99 3.77 5.14
N TYR A 203 -22.68 3.50 5.24
CA TYR A 203 -22.00 2.62 4.29
C TYR A 203 -22.35 1.16 4.53
N GLU A 204 -22.53 0.41 3.44
CA GLU A 204 -22.72 -1.04 3.40
C GLU A 204 -21.70 -1.68 2.42
N PRO A 205 -21.36 -2.98 2.58
CA PRO A 205 -21.76 -3.86 3.68
C PRO A 205 -21.10 -3.49 5.01
N THR A 206 -21.75 -3.86 6.12
CA THR A 206 -21.23 -3.69 7.50
C THR A 206 -21.10 -5.00 8.26
N ALA A 207 -20.31 -4.97 9.35
CA ALA A 207 -20.25 -6.04 10.33
C ALA A 207 -19.99 -5.48 11.74
N THR A 208 -20.42 -6.20 12.78
CA THR A 208 -20.15 -5.85 14.18
C THR A 208 -18.81 -6.44 14.65
N GLY A 209 -18.35 -5.99 15.83
CA GLY A 209 -17.23 -6.60 16.53
C GLY A 209 -15.87 -5.98 16.20
N SER A 210 -14.81 -6.74 16.47
CA SER A 210 -13.43 -6.28 16.37
C SER A 210 -13.00 -6.02 14.93
N ASN A 211 -11.87 -5.35 14.80
CA ASN A 211 -11.18 -5.10 13.53
C ASN A 211 -10.88 -6.39 12.74
N SER A 212 -10.42 -7.44 13.43
CA SER A 212 -10.17 -8.75 12.82
C SER A 212 -11.47 -9.40 12.33
N THR A 213 -12.53 -9.36 13.15
CA THR A 213 -13.86 -9.89 12.77
C THR A 213 -14.38 -9.24 11.49
N ARG A 214 -14.38 -7.90 11.42
CA ARG A 214 -14.87 -7.20 10.22
C ARG A 214 -14.00 -7.48 8.98
N SER A 215 -12.68 -7.61 9.15
CA SER A 215 -11.80 -8.01 8.05
C SER A 215 -12.15 -9.40 7.51
N GLY A 216 -12.39 -10.36 8.41
CA GLY A 216 -12.78 -11.72 8.05
C GLY A 216 -14.16 -11.78 7.38
N GLU A 217 -15.14 -11.02 7.88
CA GLU A 217 -16.46 -10.93 7.24
C GLU A 217 -16.39 -10.28 5.85
N TYR A 218 -15.55 -9.26 5.66
CA TYR A 218 -15.38 -8.65 4.35
C TYR A 218 -14.73 -9.60 3.33
N ASP A 219 -13.72 -10.35 3.75
CA ASP A 219 -13.08 -11.36 2.90
C ASP A 219 -14.08 -12.47 2.51
N LYS A 220 -14.92 -12.95 3.44
CA LYS A 220 -16.01 -13.89 3.11
C LYS A 220 -17.00 -13.29 2.12
N TRP A 221 -17.37 -12.02 2.29
CA TRP A 221 -18.30 -11.32 1.41
C TRP A 221 -17.73 -11.07 0.00
N LEU A 222 -16.43 -10.84 -0.13
CA LEU A 222 -15.74 -10.78 -1.43
C LEU A 222 -15.68 -12.17 -2.08
N LYS A 223 -15.26 -13.19 -1.32
CA LYS A 223 -15.16 -14.58 -1.79
C LYS A 223 -16.48 -15.14 -2.30
N SER A 224 -17.60 -14.87 -1.61
CA SER A 224 -18.92 -15.33 -2.05
C SER A 224 -19.35 -14.74 -3.39
N ARG A 225 -18.80 -13.58 -3.77
CA ARG A 225 -19.02 -12.92 -5.06
C ARG A 225 -17.92 -13.23 -6.09
N GLY A 226 -16.97 -14.10 -5.76
CA GLY A 226 -15.84 -14.42 -6.62
C GLY A 226 -14.87 -13.26 -6.82
N ARG A 227 -14.85 -12.28 -5.91
CA ARG A 227 -14.05 -11.05 -6.02
C ARG A 227 -12.85 -11.07 -5.08
N GLU A 228 -11.84 -10.31 -5.46
CA GLU A 228 -10.70 -9.91 -4.63
C GLU A 228 -10.62 -8.37 -4.66
N MET A 229 -10.25 -7.74 -3.55
CA MET A 229 -10.01 -6.30 -3.54
C MET A 229 -8.55 -5.97 -3.78
N ILE A 230 -8.32 -4.83 -4.43
CA ILE A 230 -7.01 -4.19 -4.54
C ILE A 230 -7.13 -2.77 -4.01
N THR A 231 -6.19 -2.37 -3.15
CA THR A 231 -6.09 -0.98 -2.69
C THR A 231 -4.75 -0.35 -3.05
N PHE A 232 -4.76 0.95 -3.34
CA PHE A 232 -3.55 1.73 -3.54
C PHE A 232 -3.64 3.00 -2.71
N ASN A 233 -2.60 3.29 -1.93
CA ASN A 233 -2.48 4.54 -1.20
C ASN A 233 -1.55 5.49 -1.93
N MET A 234 -1.94 6.75 -2.03
CA MET A 234 -1.14 7.80 -2.63
C MET A 234 -0.49 8.62 -1.52
N PRO A 235 0.63 8.17 -0.94
CA PRO A 235 1.18 8.79 0.26
C PRO A 235 1.69 10.20 -0.04
N TYR A 236 1.69 11.03 1.00
CA TYR A 236 2.22 12.40 0.99
C TYR A 236 3.74 12.36 1.06
N LEU A 237 4.36 11.79 0.04
CA LEU A 237 5.80 11.75 -0.05
C LEU A 237 6.23 12.77 -1.08
N HIS A 238 7.16 13.63 -0.66
CA HIS A 238 8.21 14.30 -1.44
C HIS A 238 8.18 15.82 -1.53
N THR A 239 9.37 16.36 -1.75
CA THR A 239 9.79 17.77 -1.72
C THR A 239 9.61 18.47 -3.07
N ASP A 240 8.78 17.95 -3.98
CA ASP A 240 8.62 18.51 -5.31
C ASP A 240 7.71 19.74 -5.31
N LYS A 241 8.34 20.92 -5.26
CA LYS A 241 7.68 22.23 -5.20
C LYS A 241 6.64 22.51 -6.30
N GLY A 242 6.61 21.72 -7.37
CA GLY A 242 5.72 21.89 -8.52
C GLY A 242 4.54 20.92 -8.61
N GLY A 243 4.57 19.81 -7.88
CA GLY A 243 3.73 18.63 -8.12
C GLY A 243 4.07 17.93 -9.44
N THR A 244 4.32 16.61 -9.40
CA THR A 244 4.67 15.81 -10.59
C THR A 244 3.57 14.81 -10.89
N ASP A 245 3.12 14.76 -12.14
CA ASP A 245 2.11 13.82 -12.61
C ASP A 245 2.78 12.54 -13.14
N PHE A 246 2.31 11.40 -12.62
CA PHE A 246 2.77 10.06 -12.97
C PHE A 246 1.64 9.25 -13.59
N TYR A 247 2.01 8.41 -14.55
CA TYR A 247 1.18 7.28 -14.99
C TYR A 247 1.68 6.02 -14.29
N CYS A 248 0.80 5.37 -13.55
CA CYS A 248 1.10 4.16 -12.79
C CYS A 248 0.34 2.96 -13.39
N GLN A 249 1.00 1.81 -13.42
CA GLN A 249 0.40 0.52 -13.74
C GLN A 249 0.80 -0.53 -12.71
N TYR A 250 -0.18 -1.32 -12.27
CA TYR A 250 0.02 -2.54 -11.52
C TYR A 250 -0.01 -3.70 -12.53
N TYR A 251 1.16 -4.12 -12.98
CA TYR A 251 1.32 -4.97 -14.16
C TYR A 251 2.07 -6.26 -13.87
N ASN A 252 1.72 -7.30 -14.63
CA ASN A 252 2.38 -8.58 -14.60
C ASN A 252 3.56 -8.54 -15.59
N ASP A 253 4.77 -8.74 -15.08
CA ASP A 253 6.03 -8.62 -15.83
C ASP A 253 6.18 -9.69 -16.92
N LYS A 254 5.65 -10.90 -16.68
CA LYS A 254 5.66 -12.01 -17.65
C LYS A 254 4.75 -11.74 -18.85
N THR A 255 3.59 -11.13 -18.62
CA THR A 255 2.57 -10.94 -19.67
C THR A 255 2.56 -9.53 -20.25
N GLY A 256 3.16 -8.55 -19.56
CA GLY A 256 3.08 -7.13 -19.89
C GLY A 256 1.66 -6.55 -19.76
N LYS A 257 0.76 -7.23 -19.04
CA LYS A 257 -0.63 -6.80 -18.87
C LYS A 257 -0.86 -6.21 -17.48
N SER A 258 -1.62 -5.12 -17.42
CA SER A 258 -1.98 -4.41 -16.20
C SER A 258 -3.28 -4.96 -15.62
N ALA A 259 -3.29 -5.27 -14.32
CA ALA A 259 -4.52 -5.46 -13.56
C ALA A 259 -5.27 -4.13 -13.46
N VAL A 260 -4.53 -3.07 -13.12
CA VAL A 260 -5.04 -1.70 -12.93
C VAL A 260 -3.99 -0.71 -13.40
N ALA A 261 -4.41 0.40 -13.98
CA ALA A 261 -3.60 1.58 -14.24
C ALA A 261 -4.31 2.84 -13.77
N PHE A 262 -3.58 3.89 -13.42
CA PHE A 262 -4.14 5.16 -12.96
C PHE A 262 -3.13 6.29 -13.10
N THR A 263 -3.59 7.53 -13.05
CA THR A 263 -2.70 8.68 -12.94
C THR A 263 -2.60 9.14 -11.49
N TYR A 264 -1.41 9.57 -11.10
CA TYR A 264 -1.11 9.98 -9.73
C TYR A 264 -0.41 11.33 -9.74
N ARG A 265 -0.97 12.31 -9.02
CA ARG A 265 -0.31 13.58 -8.77
C ARG A 265 0.36 13.53 -7.41
N ARG A 266 1.69 13.52 -7.44
CA ARG A 266 2.47 13.72 -6.24
C ARG A 266 2.36 15.18 -5.81
N SER A 267 2.02 15.42 -4.55
CA SER A 267 1.99 16.76 -3.96
C SER A 267 3.19 16.99 -3.05
N PRO A 268 3.68 18.24 -2.93
CA PRO A 268 4.69 18.58 -1.94
C PRO A 268 4.21 18.23 -0.52
N VAL A 269 5.14 17.86 0.37
CA VAL A 269 4.86 17.72 1.81
C VAL A 269 4.28 19.03 2.33
N GLY A 270 2.99 19.03 2.70
CA GLY A 270 2.43 20.08 3.54
C GLY A 270 3.10 19.98 4.91
N HIS A 271 3.84 21.02 5.30
CA HIS A 271 4.29 21.13 6.69
C HIS A 271 3.03 21.29 7.57
N PRO A 272 2.95 20.59 8.72
CA PRO A 272 1.87 20.80 9.69
C PRO A 272 1.87 22.24 10.22
#